data_AF-A0A0S8AAC1-F1
#
_entry.id   AF-A0A0S8AAC1-F1
#
_cell.length_a   1.000
_cell.length_b   1.000
_cell.length_c   1.000
_cell.angle_alpha   90.00
_cell.angle_beta   90.00
_cell.angle_gamma   90.00
#
_symmetry.space_group_name_H-M   'P 1'
#
loop_
_entity.id
_entity.type
_entity.pdbx_description
1 polymer ?
#
loop_
_entity_poly.entity_id
_entity_poly.type
_entity_poly.pdbx_seq_one_letter_code
_entity_poly.pdbx_strand_id
1 'polypeptide(L)'
;AGYVWDQPVMTYANMMGMPNDSVAGAFLGNVLIGVVIPAILLLVIVYIGWSRSSYRRKLIKQKGHASFKDDLIGYWKMISASRRTAIAGLILGIFCGLQMLVTQGLRVKFGVQNAGTLLERMGHDFGISVNGTVFDPGYWYVTTQEAQWVGWVFNKMGAENMDNIYFGFVNGIPNPAINPADWMSLALIGGAAVMALLHNEFKWKKPTWELAMWAMIGGALMGIGSRLGLGCNVGAFFVRVSQGDASGWLFGLGMIGGAYIGVKFFNWWTERKMEKEFGDFDVKTAS
;
A
#
# COMPACT_ATOMS: atom_id res chain seq x y z
N ALA A 1 -11.75 5.61 -1.51
CA ALA A 1 -13.03 6.23 -1.12
C ALA A 1 -13.15 7.73 -1.45
N GLY A 2 -12.41 8.26 -2.45
CA GLY A 2 -12.68 9.60 -2.99
C GLY A 2 -14.04 9.70 -3.69
N TYR A 3 -14.58 8.57 -4.17
CA TYR A 3 -15.88 8.50 -4.85
C TYR A 3 -17.11 8.54 -3.92
N VAL A 4 -16.95 8.42 -2.60
CA VAL A 4 -18.08 8.30 -1.66
C VAL A 4 -18.42 9.63 -0.99
N TRP A 5 -17.45 10.53 -0.90
CA TRP A 5 -17.55 11.70 -0.01
C TRP A 5 -17.41 13.05 -0.72
N ASP A 6 -17.37 13.08 -2.06
CA ASP A 6 -17.18 14.31 -2.84
C ASP A 6 -16.09 15.24 -2.26
N GLN A 7 -15.08 14.62 -1.64
CA GLN A 7 -14.01 15.33 -0.96
C GLN A 7 -13.12 15.89 -2.07
N PRO A 8 -12.92 17.21 -2.15
CA PRO A 8 -12.11 17.80 -3.19
C PRO A 8 -10.72 17.17 -3.12
N VAL A 9 -10.30 16.52 -4.21
CA VAL A 9 -8.94 16.00 -4.33
C VAL A 9 -8.02 17.23 -4.37
N MET A 10 -7.42 17.54 -3.22
CA MET A 10 -6.48 18.64 -3.06
C MET A 10 -5.15 18.22 -3.67
N THR A 11 -5.06 18.43 -4.98
CA THR A 11 -3.82 18.23 -5.73
C THR A 11 -2.85 19.39 -5.50
N TYR A 12 -1.55 19.12 -5.53
CA TYR A 12 -0.53 20.17 -5.40
C TYR A 12 -0.62 21.23 -6.51
N ALA A 13 -1.05 20.85 -7.72
CA ALA A 13 -1.33 21.82 -8.79
C ALA A 13 -2.50 22.75 -8.45
N ASN A 14 -3.63 22.21 -7.95
CA ASN A 14 -4.75 23.03 -7.48
C ASN A 14 -4.35 23.96 -6.32
N MET A 15 -3.52 23.48 -5.38
CA MET A 15 -3.04 24.29 -4.25
C MET A 15 -2.18 25.47 -4.70
N MET A 16 -1.55 25.38 -5.88
CA MET A 16 -0.76 26.47 -6.47
C MET A 16 -1.54 27.32 -7.48
N GLY A 17 -2.85 27.08 -7.63
CA GLY A 17 -3.68 27.78 -8.60
C GLY A 17 -3.39 27.40 -10.05
N MET A 18 -2.75 26.25 -10.30
CA MET A 18 -2.49 25.76 -11.66
C MET A 18 -3.60 24.80 -12.12
N PRO A 19 -4.01 24.84 -13.40
CA PRO A 19 -4.98 23.89 -13.94
C PRO A 19 -4.40 22.46 -13.95
N ASN A 20 -5.15 21.50 -13.41
CA ASN A 20 -4.75 20.08 -13.37
C ASN A 20 -4.61 19.42 -14.75
N ASP A 21 -5.35 19.93 -15.73
CA ASP A 21 -5.35 19.51 -17.13
C ASP A 21 -4.17 20.08 -17.92
N SER A 22 -3.44 21.06 -17.35
CA SER A 22 -2.23 21.60 -17.97
C SER A 22 -1.03 20.70 -17.73
N VAL A 23 -0.18 20.53 -18.76
CA VAL A 23 1.10 19.81 -18.66
C VAL A 23 1.99 20.42 -17.56
N ALA A 24 1.93 21.74 -17.40
CA ALA A 24 2.65 22.46 -16.35
C ALA A 24 2.13 22.10 -14.95
N GLY A 25 0.82 22.07 -14.72
CA GLY A 25 0.23 21.66 -13.44
C GLY A 25 0.56 20.21 -13.09
N ALA A 26 0.43 19.30 -14.07
CA ALA A 26 0.73 17.89 -13.88
C ALA A 26 2.22 17.63 -13.56
N PHE A 27 3.16 18.20 -14.33
CA PHE A 27 4.59 17.96 -14.13
C PHE A 27 5.22 18.81 -13.01
N LEU A 28 4.97 20.12 -12.99
CA LEU A 28 5.58 21.02 -12.01
C LEU A 28 4.89 20.93 -10.65
N GLY A 29 3.55 20.90 -10.65
CA GLY A 29 2.79 20.82 -9.41
C GLY A 29 2.75 19.41 -8.85
N ASN A 30 2.12 18.49 -9.56
CA ASN A 30 1.83 17.17 -9.01
C ASN A 30 3.10 16.31 -8.89
N VAL A 31 3.94 16.25 -9.93
CA VAL A 31 5.14 15.41 -9.90
C VAL A 31 6.30 16.07 -9.13
N LEU A 32 6.75 17.26 -9.54
CA LEU A 32 7.96 17.86 -8.97
C LEU A 32 7.73 18.27 -7.50
N ILE A 33 6.69 19.06 -7.24
CA ILE A 33 6.39 19.57 -5.90
C ILE A 33 5.68 18.51 -5.05
N GLY A 34 4.75 17.76 -5.64
CA GLY A 34 3.98 16.76 -4.89
C GLY A 34 4.71 15.45 -4.61
N VAL A 35 5.67 15.04 -5.45
CA VAL A 35 6.34 13.74 -5.30
C VAL A 35 7.84 13.87 -5.10
N VAL A 36 8.54 14.55 -6.01
CA VAL A 36 10.01 14.57 -6.04
C VAL A 36 10.60 15.30 -4.84
N ILE A 37 10.13 16.52 -4.55
CA ILE A 37 10.65 17.32 -3.43
C ILE A 37 10.42 16.61 -2.08
N PRO A 38 9.20 16.17 -1.72
CA PRO A 38 8.96 15.47 -0.46
C PRO A 38 9.76 14.17 -0.34
N ALA A 39 9.91 13.41 -1.43
CA ALA A 39 10.71 12.18 -1.43
C ALA A 39 12.20 12.47 -1.17
N ILE A 40 12.78 13.49 -1.81
CA ILE A 40 14.16 13.92 -1.58
C ILE A 40 14.33 14.37 -0.13
N LEU A 41 13.41 15.20 0.39
CA LEU A 41 13.46 15.67 1.77
C LEU A 41 13.41 14.51 2.77
N LEU A 42 12.53 13.53 2.54
CA LEU A 42 12.44 12.32 3.37
C LEU A 42 13.76 11.54 3.35
N LEU A 43 14.36 11.33 2.18
CA LEU A 43 15.65 10.65 2.06
C LEU A 43 16.78 11.42 2.76
N VAL A 44 16.77 12.75 2.69
CA VAL A 44 17.73 13.59 3.41
C VAL A 44 17.56 13.45 4.92
N ILE A 45 16.32 13.46 5.42
CA ILE A 45 16.01 13.22 6.84
C ILE A 45 16.54 11.85 7.28
N VAL A 46 16.27 10.81 6.49
CA VAL A 46 16.74 9.44 6.77
C VAL A 46 18.27 9.39 6.79
N TYR A 47 18.93 10.03 5.83
CA TYR A 47 20.38 10.11 5.79
C TYR A 47 20.94 10.79 7.04
N ILE A 48 20.41 11.96 7.41
CA ILE A 48 20.88 12.73 8.57
C ILE A 48 20.65 11.94 9.87
N GLY A 49 19.48 11.33 10.03
CA GLY A 49 19.09 10.62 11.25
C GLY A 49 19.85 9.32 11.49
N TRP A 50 19.97 8.46 10.46
CA TRP A 50 20.49 7.09 10.65
C TRP A 50 21.83 6.86 9.97
N SER A 51 22.00 7.28 8.71
CA SER A 51 23.18 6.91 7.92
C SER A 51 24.39 7.81 8.15
N ARG A 52 24.18 9.10 8.44
CA ARG A 52 25.23 10.12 8.51
C ARG A 52 26.21 9.87 9.64
N SER A 53 25.72 9.51 10.82
CA SER A 53 26.57 9.27 11.99
C SER A 53 27.53 8.10 11.77
N SER A 54 27.02 6.98 11.24
CA SER A 54 27.81 5.81 10.88
C SER A 54 28.79 6.09 9.73
N TYR A 55 28.35 6.84 8.71
CA TYR A 55 29.19 7.21 7.57
C TYR A 55 30.34 8.14 7.98
N ARG A 56 30.05 9.21 8.73
CA ARG A 56 31.07 10.15 9.23
C ARG A 56 32.07 9.48 10.17
N ARG A 57 31.63 8.56 11.06
CA ARG A 57 32.55 7.79 11.91
C ARG A 57 33.56 6.99 11.08
N LYS A 58 33.12 6.37 9.98
CA LYS A 58 34.02 5.65 9.06
C LYS A 58 34.95 6.62 8.32
N LEU A 59 34.44 7.77 7.89
CA LEU A 59 35.20 8.75 7.11
C LEU A 59 36.28 9.45 7.94
N ILE A 60 35.96 9.85 9.18
CA ILE A 60 36.91 10.46 10.12
C ILE A 60 38.04 9.48 10.45
N LYS A 61 37.73 8.18 10.61
CA LYS A 61 38.76 7.15 10.81
C LYS A 61 39.71 6.99 9.61
N GLN A 62 39.27 7.30 8.38
CA GLN A 62 40.10 7.17 7.18
C GLN A 62 40.84 8.46 6.79
N LYS A 63 40.20 9.63 6.94
CA LYS A 63 40.69 10.92 6.43
C LYS A 63 40.96 11.98 7.52
N GLY A 64 40.66 11.69 8.79
CA GLY A 64 40.84 12.61 9.91
C GLY A 64 39.84 13.78 9.98
N HIS A 65 39.13 14.08 8.89
CA HIS A 65 38.12 15.15 8.82
C HIS A 65 36.91 14.71 7.98
N ALA A 66 35.79 15.41 8.12
CA ALA A 66 34.59 15.20 7.31
C ALA A 66 34.05 16.54 6.81
N SER A 67 34.03 16.72 5.48
CA SER A 67 33.53 17.93 4.82
C SER A 67 32.06 17.78 4.38
N PHE A 68 31.41 18.90 4.04
CA PHE A 68 30.05 18.91 3.48
C PHE A 68 29.98 18.16 2.14
N LYS A 69 31.03 18.24 1.31
CA LYS A 69 31.13 17.48 0.06
C LYS A 69 31.12 15.96 0.32
N ASP A 70 31.74 15.51 1.40
CA ASP A 70 31.73 14.09 1.77
C ASP A 70 30.34 13.64 2.23
N ASP A 71 29.57 14.52 2.89
CA ASP A 71 28.18 14.23 3.28
C ASP A 71 27.26 14.08 2.05
N LEU A 72 27.45 14.88 0.99
CA LEU A 72 26.74 14.70 -0.29
C LEU A 72 27.10 13.38 -1.00
N ILE A 73 28.39 13.02 -0.99
CA ILE A 73 28.85 11.73 -1.54
C ILE A 73 28.28 10.57 -0.71
N GLY A 74 28.21 10.70 0.62
CA GLY A 74 27.60 9.73 1.51
C GLY A 74 26.12 9.53 1.23
N TYR A 75 25.39 10.63 1.04
CA TYR A 75 23.99 10.61 0.63
C TYR A 75 23.80 9.87 -0.71
N TRP A 76 24.61 10.20 -1.71
CA TRP A 76 24.57 9.52 -3.01
C TRP A 76 24.92 8.03 -2.92
N LYS A 77 25.88 7.66 -2.06
CA LYS A 77 26.23 6.26 -1.78
C LYS A 77 25.09 5.49 -1.13
N MET A 78 24.35 6.12 -0.21
CA MET A 78 23.18 5.52 0.41
C MET A 78 22.11 5.20 -0.64
N ILE A 79 21.82 6.14 -1.54
CA ILE A 79 20.84 5.95 -2.62
C ILE A 79 21.31 4.88 -3.61
N SER A 80 22.57 4.93 -4.04
CA SER A 80 23.11 3.97 -5.01
C SER A 80 23.29 2.56 -4.44
N ALA A 81 23.38 2.39 -3.12
CA ALA A 81 23.42 1.07 -2.48
C ALA A 81 22.12 0.28 -2.70
N SER A 82 20.97 0.96 -2.85
CA SER A 82 19.66 0.34 -3.10
C SER A 82 19.30 0.29 -4.59
N ARG A 83 20.27 0.36 -5.51
CA ARG A 83 20.04 0.44 -6.96
C ARG A 83 19.09 -0.65 -7.49
N ARG A 84 19.21 -1.90 -7.04
CA ARG A 84 18.36 -3.01 -7.51
C ARG A 84 16.90 -2.82 -7.11
N THR A 85 16.65 -2.45 -5.86
CA THR A 85 15.28 -2.23 -5.36
C THR A 85 14.68 -0.96 -5.96
N ALA A 86 15.48 0.09 -6.19
CA ALA A 86 15.06 1.29 -6.90
C ALA A 86 14.65 0.99 -8.35
N ILE A 87 15.43 0.18 -9.08
CA ILE A 87 15.09 -0.25 -10.44
C ILE A 87 13.80 -1.07 -10.44
N ALA A 88 13.64 -2.02 -9.50
CA ALA A 88 12.41 -2.80 -9.38
C ALA A 88 11.19 -1.91 -9.12
N GLY A 89 11.31 -0.92 -8.23
CA GLY A 89 10.26 0.05 -7.95
C GLY A 89 9.92 0.93 -9.16
N LEU A 90 10.92 1.37 -9.93
CA LEU A 90 10.70 2.12 -11.17
C LEU A 90 9.94 1.29 -12.21
N ILE A 91 10.36 0.04 -12.43
CA ILE A 91 9.70 -0.89 -13.35
C ILE A 91 8.25 -1.11 -12.93
N LEU A 92 8.01 -1.37 -11.64
CA LEU A 92 6.66 -1.53 -11.09
C LEU A 92 5.81 -0.28 -11.33
N GLY A 93 6.35 0.91 -11.09
CA GLY A 93 5.64 2.18 -11.34
C GLY A 93 5.23 2.36 -12.81
N ILE A 94 6.13 2.04 -13.75
CA ILE A 94 5.84 2.10 -15.19
C ILE A 94 4.72 1.13 -15.57
N PHE A 95 4.79 -0.12 -15.10
CA PHE A 95 3.74 -1.11 -15.40
C PHE A 95 2.39 -0.73 -14.80
N CYS A 96 2.34 -0.26 -13.55
CA CYS A 96 1.11 0.25 -12.94
C CYS A 96 0.53 1.44 -13.72
N GLY A 97 1.38 2.39 -14.14
CA GLY A 97 0.96 3.53 -14.95
C GLY A 97 0.38 3.12 -16.31
N LEU A 98 1.04 2.17 -17.00
CA LEU A 98 0.54 1.60 -18.26
C LEU A 98 -0.79 0.86 -18.05
N GLN A 99 -0.91 0.08 -16.98
CA GLN A 99 -2.15 -0.63 -16.64
C GLN A 99 -3.31 0.35 -16.40
N MET A 100 -3.09 1.42 -15.64
CA MET A 100 -4.09 2.48 -15.43
C MET A 100 -4.46 3.17 -16.74
N LEU A 101 -3.47 3.49 -17.60
CA LEU A 101 -3.69 4.14 -18.90
C LEU A 101 -4.54 3.26 -19.82
N VAL A 102 -4.22 1.96 -19.92
CA VAL A 102 -4.99 1.01 -20.74
C VAL A 102 -6.41 0.85 -20.19
N THR A 103 -6.55 0.65 -18.87
CA THR A 103 -7.86 0.47 -18.23
C THR A 103 -8.75 1.69 -18.43
N GLN A 104 -8.21 2.89 -18.19
CA GLN A 104 -8.94 4.14 -18.38
C GLN A 104 -9.24 4.41 -19.86
N GLY A 105 -8.33 4.11 -20.77
CA GLY A 105 -8.56 4.22 -22.21
C GLY A 105 -9.71 3.32 -22.70
N LEU A 106 -9.79 2.09 -22.20
CA LEU A 106 -10.90 1.18 -22.49
C LEU A 106 -12.22 1.68 -21.91
N ARG A 107 -12.21 2.18 -20.67
CA ARG A 107 -13.39 2.78 -20.03
C ARG A 107 -13.96 3.95 -20.84
N VAL A 108 -13.09 4.85 -21.30
CA VAL A 108 -13.49 5.98 -22.16
C VAL A 108 -14.03 5.47 -23.51
N LYS A 109 -13.33 4.54 -24.17
CA LYS A 109 -13.74 4.00 -25.48
C LYS A 109 -15.11 3.32 -25.46
N PHE A 110 -15.41 2.57 -24.40
CA PHE A 110 -16.67 1.82 -24.28
C PHE A 110 -17.75 2.58 -23.50
N GLY A 111 -17.47 3.81 -23.04
CA GLY A 111 -18.42 4.61 -22.25
C GLY A 111 -18.80 3.96 -20.92
N VAL A 112 -17.86 3.20 -20.32
CA VAL A 112 -18.07 2.45 -19.07
C VAL A 112 -17.31 3.14 -17.96
N GLN A 113 -18.03 3.65 -16.95
CA GLN A 113 -17.40 4.30 -15.80
C GLN A 113 -17.11 3.33 -14.65
N ASN A 114 -17.88 2.25 -14.53
CA ASN A 114 -17.79 1.28 -13.45
C ASN A 114 -18.10 -0.14 -13.96
N ALA A 115 -17.44 -1.16 -13.38
CA ALA A 115 -17.73 -2.55 -13.69
C ALA A 115 -19.19 -2.97 -13.43
N GLY A 116 -19.93 -2.28 -12.55
CA GLY A 116 -21.32 -2.59 -12.22
C GLY A 116 -22.21 -2.52 -13.46
N THR A 117 -22.04 -1.46 -14.26
CA THR A 117 -22.76 -1.29 -15.53
C THR A 117 -22.43 -2.38 -16.55
N LEU A 118 -21.21 -2.94 -16.52
CA LEU A 118 -20.84 -4.09 -17.36
C LEU A 118 -21.53 -5.37 -16.87
N LEU A 119 -21.49 -5.61 -15.57
CA LEU A 119 -22.11 -6.79 -14.96
C LEU A 119 -23.62 -6.81 -15.20
N GLU A 120 -24.29 -5.68 -15.04
CA GLU A 120 -25.71 -5.52 -15.34
C GLU A 120 -26.01 -5.84 -16.81
N ARG A 121 -25.23 -5.31 -17.75
CA ARG A 121 -25.36 -5.60 -19.19
C ARG A 121 -25.07 -7.06 -19.55
N MET A 122 -24.26 -7.76 -18.75
CA MET A 122 -23.97 -9.18 -18.90
C MET A 122 -25.03 -10.09 -18.26
N GLY A 123 -26.07 -9.52 -17.64
CA GLY A 123 -27.12 -10.28 -16.93
C GLY A 123 -26.71 -10.74 -15.53
N HIS A 124 -25.69 -10.12 -14.94
CA HIS A 124 -25.25 -10.34 -13.57
C HIS A 124 -25.68 -9.17 -12.68
N ASP A 125 -26.93 -9.18 -12.27
CA ASP A 125 -27.57 -8.18 -11.40
C ASP A 125 -27.31 -8.40 -9.90
N PHE A 126 -27.06 -9.66 -9.52
CA PHE A 126 -26.79 -10.03 -8.13
C PHE A 126 -25.52 -9.36 -7.57
N GLY A 127 -25.67 -8.69 -6.43
CA GLY A 127 -24.56 -8.10 -5.69
C GLY A 127 -24.07 -6.77 -6.26
N ILE A 128 -24.80 -6.15 -7.20
CA ILE A 128 -24.58 -4.74 -7.56
C ILE A 128 -25.15 -3.86 -6.45
N SER A 129 -24.46 -2.74 -6.14
CA SER A 129 -24.95 -1.79 -5.14
C SER A 129 -26.24 -1.10 -5.61
N VAL A 130 -26.98 -0.49 -4.68
CA VAL A 130 -28.15 0.35 -4.97
C VAL A 130 -27.82 1.50 -5.92
N ASN A 131 -26.56 1.96 -5.93
CA ASN A 131 -26.10 3.01 -6.84
C ASN A 131 -25.71 2.48 -8.23
N GLY A 132 -25.99 1.21 -8.54
CA GLY A 132 -25.59 0.58 -9.80
C GLY A 132 -24.07 0.37 -9.94
N THR A 133 -23.33 0.43 -8.83
CA THR A 133 -21.87 0.35 -8.82
C THR A 133 -21.38 -0.93 -8.16
N VAL A 134 -20.20 -1.38 -8.56
CA VAL A 134 -19.36 -2.27 -7.75
C VAL A 134 -18.03 -1.58 -7.47
N PHE A 135 -17.28 -2.09 -6.49
CA PHE A 135 -15.95 -1.56 -6.22
C PHE A 135 -15.02 -1.81 -7.40
N ASP A 136 -14.76 -0.75 -8.16
CA ASP A 136 -13.88 -0.77 -9.31
C ASP A 136 -13.06 0.53 -9.39
N PRO A 137 -11.98 0.65 -8.59
CA PRO A 137 -11.21 1.88 -8.50
C PRO A 137 -10.45 2.23 -9.79
N GLY A 138 -10.29 1.29 -10.74
CA GLY A 138 -9.52 1.52 -11.98
C GLY A 138 -8.00 1.55 -11.79
N TYR A 139 -7.54 1.25 -10.59
CA TYR A 139 -6.14 1.08 -10.22
C TYR A 139 -6.04 -0.03 -9.17
N TRP A 140 -4.82 -0.48 -8.89
CA TRP A 140 -4.62 -1.57 -7.95
C TRP A 140 -5.04 -1.20 -6.53
N TYR A 141 -5.91 -2.04 -5.95
CA TYR A 141 -6.36 -2.00 -4.58
C TYR A 141 -6.46 -3.42 -3.99
N VAL A 142 -6.62 -3.54 -2.67
CA VAL A 142 -6.62 -4.84 -1.95
C VAL A 142 -7.82 -4.87 -1.00
N THR A 143 -7.82 -3.97 0.00
CA THR A 143 -8.78 -3.95 1.12
C THR A 143 -10.25 -4.21 0.77
N THR A 144 -10.80 -3.55 -0.26
CA THR A 144 -12.22 -3.70 -0.60
C THR A 144 -12.49 -4.95 -1.44
N GLN A 145 -11.59 -5.33 -2.34
CA GLN A 145 -11.72 -6.54 -3.16
C GLN A 145 -11.84 -7.78 -2.26
N GLU A 146 -10.97 -7.84 -1.26
CA GLU A 146 -10.94 -8.96 -0.32
C GLU A 146 -12.18 -8.97 0.58
N ALA A 147 -12.70 -7.79 0.91
CA ALA A 147 -13.96 -7.68 1.63
C ALA A 147 -15.18 -8.06 0.78
N GLN A 148 -15.16 -7.80 -0.53
CA GLN A 148 -16.22 -8.26 -1.45
C GLN A 148 -16.25 -9.78 -1.52
N TRP A 149 -15.07 -10.43 -1.59
CA TRP A 149 -14.99 -11.89 -1.60
C TRP A 149 -15.56 -12.50 -0.31
N VAL A 150 -15.16 -11.98 0.85
CA VAL A 150 -15.70 -12.40 2.15
C VAL A 150 -17.21 -12.11 2.23
N GLY A 151 -17.64 -10.90 1.88
CA GLY A 151 -19.04 -10.50 1.89
C GLY A 151 -19.93 -11.38 1.01
N TRP A 152 -19.42 -11.78 -0.16
CA TRP A 152 -20.09 -12.71 -1.07
C TRP A 152 -20.23 -14.11 -0.46
N VAL A 153 -19.17 -14.66 0.14
CA VAL A 153 -19.21 -15.97 0.81
C VAL A 153 -20.24 -15.96 1.95
N PHE A 154 -20.18 -14.96 2.83
CA PHE A 154 -21.13 -14.85 3.94
C PHE A 154 -22.56 -14.66 3.46
N ASN A 155 -22.77 -13.92 2.37
CA ASN A 155 -24.12 -13.75 1.81
C ASN A 155 -24.66 -15.06 1.22
N LYS A 156 -23.81 -15.87 0.57
CA LYS A 156 -24.17 -17.24 0.17
C LYS A 156 -24.49 -18.17 1.35
N MET A 157 -23.91 -17.92 2.51
CA MET A 157 -24.21 -18.63 3.76
C MET A 157 -25.48 -18.12 4.47
N GLY A 158 -26.20 -17.16 3.87
CA GLY A 158 -27.47 -16.63 4.39
C GLY A 158 -27.36 -15.33 5.19
N ALA A 159 -26.19 -14.69 5.25
CA ALA A 159 -26.05 -13.40 5.92
C ALA A 159 -26.52 -12.22 5.04
N GLU A 160 -27.27 -11.28 5.64
CA GLU A 160 -27.76 -10.06 4.97
C GLU A 160 -26.66 -8.98 4.87
N ASN A 161 -25.62 -9.24 4.09
CA ASN A 161 -24.48 -8.33 3.92
C ASN A 161 -24.76 -7.13 3.01
N MET A 162 -25.94 -7.06 2.39
CA MET A 162 -26.34 -5.94 1.52
C MET A 162 -27.04 -4.81 2.28
N ASP A 163 -27.49 -5.04 3.51
CA ASP A 163 -28.17 -4.01 4.34
C ASP A 163 -27.17 -3.13 5.10
N ASN A 164 -26.22 -2.55 4.38
CA ASN A 164 -25.30 -1.55 4.94
C ASN A 164 -24.81 -0.58 3.85
N ILE A 165 -24.36 0.59 4.30
CA ILE A 165 -23.84 1.63 3.39
C ILE A 165 -22.61 1.14 2.61
N TYR A 166 -21.80 0.26 3.22
CA TYR A 166 -20.54 -0.14 2.64
C TYR A 166 -20.72 -1.03 1.41
N PHE A 167 -21.39 -2.16 1.55
CA PHE A 167 -21.67 -3.09 0.46
C PHE A 167 -22.95 -2.70 -0.30
N GLY A 168 -24.04 -2.41 0.41
CA GLY A 168 -25.35 -2.12 -0.18
C GLY A 168 -25.38 -0.86 -1.02
N PHE A 169 -24.79 0.24 -0.53
CA PHE A 169 -24.88 1.52 -1.21
C PHE A 169 -23.75 1.76 -2.21
N VAL A 170 -22.52 1.34 -1.90
CA VAL A 170 -21.33 1.75 -2.67
C VAL A 170 -20.64 0.61 -3.41
N ASN A 171 -20.25 -0.46 -2.72
CA ASN A 171 -19.24 -1.39 -3.24
C ASN A 171 -19.81 -2.64 -3.89
N GLY A 172 -21.03 -3.04 -3.55
CA GLY A 172 -21.60 -4.32 -3.99
C GLY A 172 -20.83 -5.54 -3.47
N ILE A 173 -21.38 -6.72 -3.70
CA ILE A 173 -20.77 -8.04 -3.51
C ILE A 173 -20.96 -8.90 -4.77
N PRO A 174 -20.45 -8.47 -5.94
CA PRO A 174 -20.58 -9.25 -7.17
C PRO A 174 -19.89 -10.61 -7.02
N ASN A 175 -20.23 -11.55 -7.90
CA ASN A 175 -19.57 -12.85 -7.92
C ASN A 175 -18.05 -12.66 -8.16
N PRO A 176 -17.17 -13.20 -7.29
CA PRO A 176 -15.71 -13.02 -7.41
C PRO A 176 -15.13 -13.49 -8.75
N ALA A 177 -15.75 -14.48 -9.39
CA ALA A 177 -15.28 -15.02 -10.67
C ALA A 177 -15.41 -14.01 -11.83
N ILE A 178 -16.31 -13.02 -11.71
CA ILE A 178 -16.61 -12.04 -12.76
C ILE A 178 -16.25 -10.61 -12.34
N ASN A 179 -15.77 -10.40 -11.11
CA ASN A 179 -15.40 -9.10 -10.58
C ASN A 179 -13.99 -8.70 -11.07
N PRO A 180 -13.82 -7.71 -11.95
CA PRO A 180 -12.51 -7.36 -12.49
C PRO A 180 -11.49 -6.95 -11.42
N ALA A 181 -11.98 -6.41 -10.31
CA ALA A 181 -11.15 -6.00 -9.20
C ALA A 181 -10.48 -7.22 -8.53
N ASP A 182 -11.22 -8.31 -8.29
CA ASP A 182 -10.70 -9.53 -7.66
C ASP A 182 -9.68 -10.28 -8.52
N TRP A 183 -9.80 -10.17 -9.85
CA TRP A 183 -8.82 -10.71 -10.79
C TRP A 183 -7.44 -10.07 -10.60
N MET A 184 -7.36 -8.83 -10.14
CA MET A 184 -6.08 -8.18 -9.82
C MET A 184 -5.41 -8.84 -8.60
N SER A 185 -6.18 -9.16 -7.56
CA SER A 185 -5.69 -9.90 -6.38
C SER A 185 -5.24 -11.31 -6.74
N LEU A 186 -6.00 -12.02 -7.59
CA LEU A 186 -5.61 -13.35 -8.07
C LEU A 186 -4.35 -13.31 -8.94
N ALA A 187 -4.22 -12.33 -9.82
CA ALA A 187 -3.02 -12.14 -10.64
C ALA A 187 -1.78 -11.83 -9.79
N LEU A 188 -1.94 -11.08 -8.69
CA LEU A 188 -0.87 -10.83 -7.73
C LEU A 188 -0.40 -12.11 -7.05
N ILE A 189 -1.34 -12.88 -6.49
CA ILE A 189 -1.04 -14.14 -5.79
C ILE A 189 -0.39 -15.12 -6.77
N GLY A 190 -0.97 -15.24 -7.98
CA GLY A 190 -0.43 -16.09 -9.05
C GLY A 190 0.97 -15.66 -9.49
N GLY A 191 1.20 -14.36 -9.71
CA GLY A 191 2.51 -13.83 -10.09
C GLY A 191 3.57 -14.05 -9.01
N ALA A 192 3.23 -13.81 -7.75
CA ALA A 192 4.11 -14.09 -6.62
C ALA A 192 4.43 -15.59 -6.50
N ALA A 193 3.44 -16.45 -6.70
CA ALA A 193 3.63 -17.91 -6.69
C ALA A 193 4.53 -18.38 -7.83
N VAL A 194 4.32 -17.89 -9.06
CA VAL A 194 5.17 -18.22 -10.22
C VAL A 194 6.62 -17.82 -9.95
N MET A 195 6.87 -16.60 -9.44
CA MET A 195 8.22 -16.16 -9.12
C MET A 195 8.87 -17.00 -8.01
N ALA A 196 8.12 -17.33 -6.96
CA ALA A 196 8.62 -18.17 -5.88
C ALA A 196 8.99 -19.58 -6.35
N LEU A 197 8.24 -20.14 -7.30
CA LEU A 197 8.52 -21.45 -7.91
C LEU A 197 9.73 -21.38 -8.85
N LEU A 198 9.83 -20.35 -9.69
CA LEU A 198 10.97 -20.17 -10.60
C LEU A 198 12.31 -20.02 -9.85
N HIS A 199 12.28 -19.39 -8.68
CA HIS A 199 13.46 -19.23 -7.82
C HIS A 199 13.68 -20.41 -6.85
N ASN A 200 12.84 -21.45 -6.87
CA ASN A 200 12.84 -22.56 -5.91
C ASN A 200 12.79 -22.10 -4.43
N GLU A 201 12.19 -20.95 -4.17
CA GLU A 201 12.02 -20.39 -2.81
C GLU A 201 10.68 -20.79 -2.18
N PHE A 202 9.80 -21.43 -2.94
CA PHE A 202 8.52 -21.91 -2.42
C PHE A 202 8.73 -22.99 -1.35
N LYS A 203 8.35 -22.67 -0.12
CA LYS A 203 8.39 -23.59 1.01
C LYS A 203 7.10 -23.51 1.82
N TRP A 204 6.42 -24.64 1.96
CA TRP A 204 5.29 -24.75 2.87
C TRP A 204 5.78 -24.64 4.32
N LYS A 205 5.37 -23.58 5.02
CA LYS A 205 5.68 -23.37 6.44
C LYS A 205 4.36 -23.37 7.22
N LYS A 206 4.23 -24.29 8.17
CA LYS A 206 3.10 -24.28 9.11
C LYS A 206 3.36 -23.18 10.16
N PRO A 207 2.44 -22.22 10.35
CA PRO A 207 2.61 -21.21 11.38
C PRO A 207 2.50 -21.84 12.78
N THR A 208 3.26 -21.33 13.74
CA THR A 208 3.02 -21.62 15.16
C THR A 208 1.69 -20.99 15.58
N TRP A 209 1.03 -21.55 16.60
CA TRP A 209 -0.25 -21.02 17.09
C TRP A 209 -0.17 -19.54 17.50
N GLU A 210 0.93 -19.18 18.14
CA GLU A 210 1.23 -17.80 18.53
C GLU A 210 1.37 -16.87 17.32
N LEU A 211 2.08 -17.30 16.27
CA LEU A 211 2.22 -16.53 15.03
C LEU A 211 0.86 -16.36 14.36
N ALA A 212 0.02 -17.39 14.36
CA ALA A 212 -1.34 -17.32 13.82
C ALA A 212 -2.20 -16.31 14.59
N MET A 213 -2.13 -16.30 15.93
CA MET A 213 -2.85 -15.34 16.76
C MET A 213 -2.39 -13.89 16.49
N TRP A 214 -1.09 -13.64 16.43
CA TRP A 214 -0.55 -12.32 16.08
C TRP A 214 -0.94 -11.89 14.66
N ALA A 215 -0.94 -12.82 13.70
CA ALA A 215 -1.38 -12.55 12.34
C ALA A 215 -2.86 -12.18 12.27
N MET A 216 -3.72 -12.84 13.05
CA MET A 216 -5.15 -12.50 13.14
C MET A 216 -5.38 -11.12 13.76
N ILE A 217 -4.71 -10.83 14.89
CA ILE A 217 -4.81 -9.51 15.54
C ILE A 217 -4.29 -8.41 14.61
N GLY A 218 -3.13 -8.62 14.00
CA GLY A 218 -2.54 -7.69 13.03
C GLY A 218 -3.45 -7.48 11.83
N GLY A 219 -4.01 -8.55 11.27
CA GLY A 219 -4.97 -8.49 10.15
C GLY A 219 -6.23 -7.71 10.50
N ALA A 220 -6.79 -7.92 11.70
CA ALA A 220 -7.96 -7.18 12.18
C ALA A 220 -7.65 -5.68 12.31
N LEU A 221 -6.51 -5.33 12.91
CA LEU A 221 -6.06 -3.94 13.03
C LEU A 221 -5.79 -3.29 11.66
N MET A 222 -5.20 -4.02 10.72
CA MET A 222 -5.01 -3.56 9.33
C MET A 222 -6.35 -3.34 8.62
N GLY A 223 -7.33 -4.22 8.85
CA GLY A 223 -8.69 -4.08 8.35
C GLY A 223 -9.35 -2.80 8.88
N ILE A 224 -9.34 -2.60 10.19
CA ILE A 224 -9.91 -1.39 10.83
C ILE A 224 -9.18 -0.13 10.31
N GLY A 225 -7.85 -0.14 10.33
CA GLY A 225 -7.02 0.99 9.90
C GLY A 225 -7.23 1.35 8.42
N SER A 226 -7.32 0.36 7.53
CA SER A 226 -7.55 0.61 6.10
C SER A 226 -8.97 1.11 5.81
N ARG A 227 -9.95 0.82 6.68
CA ARG A 227 -11.29 1.42 6.61
C ARG A 227 -11.29 2.87 7.06
N LEU A 228 -10.64 3.18 8.19
CA LEU A 228 -10.51 4.55 8.68
C LEU A 228 -9.68 5.42 7.72
N GLY A 229 -8.60 4.88 7.18
CA GLY A 229 -7.74 5.53 6.19
C GLY A 229 -8.25 5.45 4.76
N LEU A 230 -9.42 4.85 4.53
CA LEU A 230 -10.11 4.77 3.23
C LEU A 230 -9.27 4.11 2.11
N GLY A 231 -8.31 3.27 2.47
CA GLY A 231 -7.31 2.70 1.58
C GLY A 231 -6.31 1.76 2.24
N CYS A 232 -5.77 0.87 1.42
CA CYS A 232 -4.52 0.17 1.71
C CYS A 232 -3.31 1.04 1.34
N ASN A 233 -2.10 0.58 1.66
CA ASN A 233 -0.87 1.28 1.31
C ASN A 233 -0.74 1.57 -0.20
N VAL A 234 -1.20 0.66 -1.07
CA VAL A 234 -1.17 0.89 -2.52
C VAL A 234 -2.12 2.02 -2.92
N GLY A 235 -3.38 1.93 -2.52
CA GLY A 235 -4.42 2.89 -2.94
C GLY A 235 -4.38 4.24 -2.21
N ALA A 236 -4.14 4.25 -0.90
CA ALA A 236 -4.14 5.49 -0.10
C ALA A 236 -2.79 6.20 -0.05
N PHE A 237 -1.66 5.49 -0.22
CA PHE A 237 -0.35 6.13 -0.29
C PHE A 237 0.13 6.24 -1.74
N PHE A 238 0.54 5.14 -2.37
CA PHE A 238 1.26 5.19 -3.65
C PHE A 238 0.45 5.83 -4.77
N VAL A 239 -0.81 5.43 -4.94
CA VAL A 239 -1.68 5.97 -6.00
C VAL A 239 -1.98 7.45 -5.75
N ARG A 240 -2.36 7.84 -4.53
CA ARG A 240 -2.65 9.24 -4.16
C ARG A 240 -1.44 10.15 -4.34
N VAL A 241 -0.28 9.74 -3.84
CA VAL A 241 0.97 10.49 -4.02
C VAL A 241 1.31 10.63 -5.50
N SER A 242 1.18 9.55 -6.29
CA SER A 242 1.46 9.60 -7.74
C SER A 242 0.52 10.53 -8.52
N GLN A 243 -0.70 10.73 -8.03
CA GLN A 243 -1.68 11.67 -8.60
C GLN A 243 -1.48 13.10 -8.10
N GLY A 244 -0.50 13.34 -7.21
CA GLY A 244 -0.23 14.64 -6.61
C GLY A 244 -1.24 15.04 -5.53
N ASP A 245 -1.94 14.09 -4.92
CA ASP A 245 -2.86 14.36 -3.80
C ASP A 245 -2.09 14.44 -2.48
N ALA A 246 -2.23 15.56 -1.77
CA ALA A 246 -1.58 15.81 -0.49
C ALA A 246 -2.01 14.84 0.62
N SER A 247 -3.23 14.29 0.54
CA SER A 247 -3.73 13.31 1.51
C SER A 247 -2.91 12.02 1.52
N GLY A 248 -2.24 11.69 0.41
CA GLY A 248 -1.34 10.55 0.32
C GLY A 248 -0.18 10.66 1.32
N TRP A 249 0.47 11.83 1.41
CA TRP A 249 1.55 12.04 2.37
C TRP A 249 1.07 12.03 3.82
N LEU A 250 -0.11 12.57 4.09
CA LEU A 250 -0.72 12.49 5.43
C LEU A 250 -0.96 11.04 5.85
N PHE A 251 -1.51 10.22 4.95
CA PHE A 251 -1.65 8.78 5.17
C PHE A 251 -0.29 8.10 5.39
N GLY A 252 0.72 8.48 4.59
CA GLY A 252 2.10 7.99 4.73
C GLY A 252 2.70 8.27 6.11
N LEU A 253 2.50 9.47 6.67
CA LEU A 253 2.96 9.81 8.02
C LEU A 253 2.28 8.95 9.09
N GLY A 254 0.96 8.76 8.99
CA GLY A 254 0.21 7.88 9.89
C GLY A 254 0.68 6.43 9.79
N MET A 255 0.93 5.95 8.57
CA MET A 255 1.42 4.59 8.31
C MET A 255 2.83 4.38 8.88
N ILE A 256 3.76 5.32 8.67
CA ILE A 256 5.12 5.26 9.23
C ILE A 256 5.07 5.27 10.75
N GLY A 257 4.27 6.17 11.34
CA GLY A 257 4.09 6.24 12.79
C GLY A 257 3.53 4.94 13.37
N GLY A 258 2.49 4.39 12.75
CA GLY A 258 1.89 3.11 13.15
C GLY A 258 2.87 1.95 13.03
N ALA A 259 3.62 1.86 11.93
CA ALA A 259 4.63 0.84 11.72
C ALA A 259 5.77 0.93 12.77
N TYR A 260 6.23 2.14 13.08
CA TYR A 260 7.26 2.36 14.10
C TYR A 260 6.80 1.91 15.49
N ILE A 261 5.58 2.28 15.89
CA ILE A 261 4.99 1.85 17.18
C ILE A 261 4.83 0.32 17.19
N GLY A 262 4.31 -0.26 16.10
CA GLY A 262 4.13 -1.71 15.97
C GLY A 262 5.44 -2.50 16.11
N VAL A 263 6.49 -2.08 15.40
CA VAL A 263 7.81 -2.72 15.49
C VAL A 263 8.39 -2.58 16.90
N LYS A 264 8.29 -1.40 17.51
CA LYS A 264 8.81 -1.17 18.88
C LYS A 264 8.09 -2.03 19.91
N PHE A 265 6.77 -2.13 19.80
CA PHE A 265 5.95 -2.99 20.66
C PHE A 265 6.30 -4.47 20.47
N PHE A 266 6.43 -4.93 19.22
CA PHE A 266 6.75 -6.32 18.92
C PHE A 266 8.15 -6.71 19.42
N ASN A 267 9.14 -5.83 19.24
CA ASN A 267 10.49 -6.04 19.77
C ASN A 267 10.47 -6.15 21.30
N TRP A 268 9.83 -5.20 21.99
CA TRP A 268 9.68 -5.23 23.45
C TRP A 268 9.00 -6.49 23.96
N TRP A 269 7.95 -6.95 23.28
CA TRP A 269 7.24 -8.16 23.66
C TRP A 269 8.10 -9.41 23.43
N THR A 270 8.83 -9.46 22.32
CA THR A 270 9.73 -10.57 21.99
C THR A 270 10.90 -10.64 22.98
N GLU A 271 11.52 -9.52 23.32
CA GLU A 271 12.59 -9.42 24.33
C GLU A 271 12.13 -9.99 25.68
N ARG A 272 10.97 -9.56 26.17
CA ARG A 272 10.40 -10.07 27.44
C ARG A 272 10.06 -11.55 27.40
N LYS A 273 9.63 -12.06 26.25
CA LYS A 273 9.33 -13.47 26.09
C LYS A 273 10.62 -14.30 26.15
N MET A 274 11.65 -13.87 25.44
CA MET A 274 12.98 -14.50 25.48
C MET A 274 13.55 -14.48 26.90
N GLU A 275 13.47 -13.36 27.63
CA GLU A 275 13.93 -13.25 29.02
C GLU A 275 13.26 -14.27 29.96
N LYS A 276 11.94 -14.47 29.80
CA LYS A 276 11.21 -15.47 30.60
C LYS A 276 11.62 -16.89 30.25
N GLU A 277 11.79 -17.20 28.97
CA GLU A 277 12.24 -18.52 28.54
C GLU A 277 13.66 -18.82 29.07
N PHE A 278 14.60 -17.88 28.97
CA PHE A 278 15.95 -18.03 29.53
C PHE A 278 15.94 -18.21 31.06
N GLY A 279 15.11 -17.45 31.79
CA GLY A 279 14.97 -17.61 33.24
C GLY A 279 14.43 -18.99 33.64
N ASP A 280 13.48 -19.53 32.89
CA ASP A 280 12.95 -20.88 33.12
C ASP A 280 13.97 -21.99 32.79
N PHE A 281 14.86 -21.76 31.81
CA PHE A 281 15.95 -22.68 31.48
C PHE A 281 17.01 -22.72 32.60
N ASP A 282 17.44 -21.57 33.12
CA ASP A 282 18.44 -21.49 34.20
C ASP A 282 17.94 -22.19 35.48
N VAL A 283 16.67 -22.03 35.83
CA VAL A 283 16.05 -22.70 36.99
C VAL A 283 16.02 -24.22 36.82
N LYS A 284 15.78 -24.73 35.60
CA LYS A 284 15.77 -26.18 35.31
C LYS A 284 17.15 -26.81 35.23
N THR A 285 18.19 -26.06 34.87
CA THR A 285 19.57 -26.56 34.87
C THR A 285 20.23 -26.50 36.25
N ALA A 286 19.69 -25.70 37.17
CA ALA A 286 20.17 -25.57 38.54
C ALA A 286 19.53 -26.59 39.53
N SER A 287 18.55 -27.38 39.08
CA SER A 287 17.89 -28.47 39.83
C SER A 287 18.36 -29.85 39.39
#